data_AF-A0A7J4VCE8-F1
#
_entry.id   AF-A0A7J4VCE8-F1
#
_cell.length_a   1.000
_cell.length_b   1.000
_cell.length_c   1.000
_cell.angle_alpha   90.00
_cell.angle_beta   90.00
_cell.angle_gamma   90.00
#
_symmetry.space_group_name_H-M   'P 1'
#
loop_
_entity.id
_entity.type
_entity.pdbx_description
1 polymer ?
#
loop_
_entity_poly.entity_id
_entity_poly.type
_entity_poly.pdbx_seq_one_letter_code
_entity_poly.pdbx_strand_id
1 'polypeptide(L)'
;MRYSREITALIGDQRYETAREILESLKTGQIPSRKLLSQLYSNDLSGIAYADIEVYLANNFPNGKKPRQHLFDAPTDISDARSRAEKMPSYQRIHSQLLTGQIPDLEPVKEFYGEYSGFAMSVFENFRKYGLYRKCGLPSAAHVNRVGAISSVININDPGTKLYSAVAVGHDFIEDLLYKAVDEHGRPYDFARYDEFVEKFIPEELREGISILTNRYDIIIRYVIEFLDELGMGIHPGSIIYALEGLIADDETTGIKEYAKKALALISTLPPDASKLEDIRWACYKDLYLRDLAELTKAADNFRFFEIKSFDLSDNGHGIGSLSMEARIKNLQKQEAWAREGYLFKTAWEPINRRIMELNEEILVFADYFVIKDLLEFQSVQDFLISALYKIRRLEKIFYTD
;
A
#
# COMPACT_ATOMS: atom_id res chain seq x y z
N MET A 1 -0.08 19.79 5.01
CA MET A 1 -1.53 19.61 5.26
C MET A 1 -1.76 18.13 5.36
N ARG A 2 -2.16 17.63 6.53
CA ARG A 2 -2.14 16.19 6.83
C ARG A 2 -3.19 15.38 6.06
N TYR A 3 -4.38 15.94 5.87
CA TYR A 3 -5.51 15.21 5.30
C TYR A 3 -5.99 15.82 3.97
N SER A 4 -6.66 14.99 3.17
CA SER A 4 -7.27 15.44 1.91
C SER A 4 -8.42 16.43 2.16
N ARG A 5 -8.75 17.23 1.13
CA ARG A 5 -9.93 18.12 1.19
C ARG A 5 -11.23 17.38 1.50
N GLU A 6 -11.37 16.12 1.09
CA GLU A 6 -12.55 15.30 1.42
C GLU A 6 -12.66 15.03 2.92
N ILE A 7 -11.55 14.66 3.58
CA ILE A 7 -11.51 14.41 5.03
C ILE A 7 -11.75 15.72 5.78
N THR A 8 -11.09 16.82 5.37
CA THR A 8 -11.32 18.14 5.98
C THR A 8 -12.77 18.61 5.80
N ALA A 9 -13.40 18.34 4.67
CA ALA A 9 -14.82 18.65 4.44
C ALA A 9 -15.75 17.77 5.28
N LEU A 10 -15.44 16.48 5.45
CA LEU A 10 -16.21 15.57 6.29
C LEU A 10 -16.16 16.00 7.77
N ILE A 11 -14.98 16.34 8.28
CA ILE A 11 -14.78 16.89 9.63
C ILE A 11 -15.53 18.22 9.81
N GLY A 12 -15.72 18.98 8.72
CA GLY A 12 -16.51 20.21 8.71
C GLY A 12 -18.03 20.04 8.62
N ASP A 13 -18.56 18.81 8.46
CA ASP A 13 -20.01 18.58 8.51
C ASP A 13 -20.50 18.75 9.96
N GLN A 14 -21.55 19.56 10.16
CA GLN A 14 -22.15 19.79 11.48
C GLN A 14 -22.61 18.51 12.20
N ARG A 15 -22.80 17.41 11.46
CA ARG A 15 -23.19 16.08 11.96
C ARG A 15 -22.00 15.17 12.27
N TYR A 16 -20.77 15.59 11.96
CA TYR A 16 -19.57 14.77 12.08
C TYR A 16 -19.36 14.24 13.50
N GLU A 17 -19.49 15.09 14.52
CA GLU A 17 -19.32 14.67 15.92
C GLU A 17 -20.35 13.63 16.35
N THR A 18 -21.62 13.78 15.96
CA THR A 18 -22.66 12.76 16.18
C THR A 18 -22.30 11.43 15.52
N ALA A 19 -21.84 11.46 14.27
CA ALA A 19 -21.43 10.24 13.56
C ALA A 19 -20.17 9.60 14.15
N ARG A 20 -19.25 10.40 14.69
CA ARG A 20 -18.07 9.97 15.44
C ARG A 20 -18.48 9.31 16.77
N GLU A 21 -19.39 9.90 17.54
CA GLU A 21 -19.94 9.30 18.77
C GLU A 21 -20.66 7.96 18.50
N ILE A 22 -21.38 7.87 17.38
CA ILE A 22 -21.98 6.60 16.92
C ILE A 22 -20.88 5.60 16.59
N LEU A 23 -19.84 5.99 15.85
CA LEU A 23 -18.72 5.10 15.52
C LEU A 23 -17.98 4.61 16.78
N GLU A 24 -17.72 5.46 17.78
CA GLU A 24 -17.11 5.02 19.05
C GLU A 24 -18.00 4.02 19.81
N SER A 25 -19.33 4.23 19.79
CA SER A 25 -20.29 3.29 20.36
C SER A 25 -20.20 1.93 19.64
N LEU A 26 -20.20 1.93 18.31
CA LEU A 26 -20.07 0.71 17.50
C LEU A 26 -18.71 0.01 17.69
N LYS A 27 -17.61 0.76 17.76
CA LYS A 27 -16.26 0.24 18.06
C LYS A 27 -16.20 -0.39 19.46
N THR A 28 -16.93 0.14 20.44
CA THR A 28 -17.01 -0.45 21.80
C THR A 28 -18.06 -1.56 21.95
N GLY A 29 -18.80 -1.91 20.90
CA GLY A 29 -19.86 -2.93 20.93
C GLY A 29 -21.13 -2.47 21.63
N GLN A 30 -21.27 -1.15 21.85
CA GLN A 30 -22.43 -0.53 22.45
C GLN A 30 -23.41 -0.10 21.35
N ILE A 31 -24.68 -0.47 21.52
CA ILE A 31 -25.74 -0.01 20.62
C ILE A 31 -25.96 1.50 20.88
N PRO A 32 -25.78 2.38 19.88
CA PRO A 32 -25.98 3.82 20.07
C PRO A 32 -27.41 4.12 20.52
N SER A 33 -27.60 5.09 21.41
CA SER A 33 -28.94 5.43 21.88
C SER A 33 -29.83 5.92 20.73
N ARG A 34 -31.13 5.60 20.77
CA ARG A 34 -32.11 6.10 19.77
C ARG A 34 -32.10 7.63 19.65
N LYS A 35 -31.82 8.34 20.76
CA LYS A 35 -31.66 9.80 20.79
C LYS A 35 -30.44 10.27 19.96
N LEU A 36 -29.32 9.55 20.06
CA LEU A 36 -28.11 9.85 19.27
C LEU A 36 -28.34 9.52 17.79
N LEU A 37 -28.95 8.37 17.48
CA LEU A 37 -29.33 8.01 16.11
C LEU A 37 -30.30 9.03 15.48
N SER A 38 -31.25 9.59 16.27
CA SER A 38 -32.18 10.64 15.78
C SER A 38 -31.53 12.00 15.49
N GLN A 39 -30.24 12.18 15.80
CA GLN A 39 -29.47 13.37 15.38
C GLN A 39 -28.89 13.21 13.97
N LEU A 40 -28.76 11.98 13.45
CA LEU A 40 -28.39 11.72 12.04
C LEU A 40 -29.60 11.38 11.15
N TYR A 41 -30.54 10.59 11.69
CA TYR A 41 -31.63 9.97 10.93
C TYR A 41 -33.00 10.47 11.41
N SER A 42 -34.03 10.37 10.58
CA SER A 42 -35.40 10.63 11.02
C SER A 42 -35.84 9.67 12.12
N ASN A 43 -36.87 10.02 12.91
CA ASN A 43 -37.32 9.20 14.04
C ASN A 43 -37.67 7.75 13.66
N ASP A 44 -38.30 7.54 12.50
CA ASP A 44 -38.64 6.19 12.04
C ASP A 44 -37.39 5.40 11.65
N LEU A 45 -36.46 6.04 10.93
CA LEU A 45 -35.20 5.42 10.51
C LEU A 45 -34.25 5.17 11.67
N SER A 46 -34.24 6.01 12.71
CA SER A 46 -33.41 5.80 13.91
C SER A 46 -33.89 4.59 14.72
N GLY A 47 -35.20 4.29 14.70
CA GLY A 47 -35.76 3.09 15.29
C GLY A 47 -35.38 1.80 14.56
N ILE A 48 -35.28 1.87 13.23
CA ILE A 48 -34.83 0.77 12.35
C ILE A 48 -33.32 0.55 12.52
N ALA A 49 -32.52 1.62 12.38
CA ALA A 49 -31.06 1.59 12.55
C ALA A 49 -30.64 0.98 13.90
N TYR A 50 -31.36 1.29 14.98
CA TYR A 50 -31.13 0.69 16.30
C TYR A 50 -31.25 -0.84 16.28
N ALA A 51 -32.30 -1.38 15.64
CA ALA A 51 -32.54 -2.81 15.55
C ALA A 51 -31.51 -3.51 14.64
N ASP A 52 -31.16 -2.89 13.50
CA ASP A 52 -30.15 -3.43 12.59
C ASP A 52 -28.76 -3.50 13.26
N ILE A 53 -28.38 -2.48 14.05
CA ILE A 53 -27.15 -2.47 14.85
C ILE A 53 -27.18 -3.56 15.93
N GLU A 54 -28.29 -3.70 16.68
CA GLU A 54 -28.46 -4.70 17.72
C GLU A 54 -28.25 -6.12 17.17
N VAL A 55 -28.92 -6.45 16.07
CA VAL A 55 -28.79 -7.74 15.38
C VAL A 55 -27.38 -7.94 14.83
N TYR A 56 -26.74 -6.91 14.27
CA TYR A 56 -25.38 -7.05 13.74
C TYR A 56 -24.35 -7.30 14.84
N LEU A 57 -24.35 -6.48 15.90
CA LEU A 57 -23.36 -6.57 16.99
C LEU A 57 -23.46 -7.91 17.73
N ALA A 58 -24.67 -8.41 17.99
CA ALA A 58 -24.89 -9.71 18.63
C ALA A 58 -24.25 -10.89 17.88
N ASN A 59 -24.04 -10.76 16.56
CA ASN A 59 -23.50 -11.83 15.70
C ASN A 59 -22.06 -11.59 15.22
N ASN A 60 -21.54 -10.36 15.30
CA ASN A 60 -20.30 -9.96 14.63
C ASN A 60 -19.29 -9.20 15.50
N PHE A 61 -19.62 -8.83 16.75
CA PHE A 61 -18.73 -8.01 17.56
C PHE A 61 -17.47 -8.78 18.02
N PRO A 62 -16.24 -8.24 17.84
CA PRO A 62 -15.00 -8.88 18.27
C PRO A 62 -14.86 -8.87 19.80
N ASN A 63 -15.27 -9.96 20.44
CA ASN A 63 -15.16 -10.14 21.89
C ASN A 63 -13.72 -9.97 22.40
N GLY A 64 -13.56 -9.22 23.50
CA GLY A 64 -12.30 -9.08 24.22
C GLY A 64 -11.32 -8.02 23.68
N LYS A 65 -11.58 -7.43 22.52
CA LYS A 65 -10.70 -6.44 21.89
C LYS A 65 -10.93 -5.02 22.40
N LYS A 66 -9.90 -4.18 22.34
CA LYS A 66 -9.97 -2.77 22.76
C LYS A 66 -9.92 -1.84 21.55
N PRO A 67 -10.84 -0.86 21.43
CA PRO A 67 -10.75 0.17 20.41
C PRO A 67 -9.45 0.95 20.52
N ARG A 68 -8.72 0.98 19.41
CA ARG A 68 -7.47 1.70 19.28
C ARG A 68 -7.73 3.21 19.41
N GLN A 69 -6.88 3.88 20.17
CA GLN A 69 -6.94 5.33 20.37
C GLN A 69 -6.12 6.07 19.31
N HIS A 70 -6.56 7.28 18.96
CA HIS A 70 -5.83 8.21 18.10
C HIS A 70 -4.58 8.78 18.79
N LEU A 71 -3.52 8.96 18.01
CA LEU A 71 -2.30 9.65 18.40
C LEU A 71 -2.32 11.06 17.81
N PHE A 72 -3.00 11.97 18.49
CA PHE A 72 -3.20 13.36 18.02
C PHE A 72 -1.89 14.16 17.88
N ASP A 73 -0.84 13.73 18.56
CA ASP A 73 0.54 14.26 18.51
C ASP A 73 1.44 13.52 17.51
N ALA A 74 0.93 12.54 16.78
CA ALA A 74 1.68 11.84 15.73
C ALA A 74 2.21 12.84 14.68
N PRO A 75 3.46 12.66 14.21
CA PRO A 75 4.13 13.61 13.34
C PRO A 75 3.53 13.65 11.92
N THR A 76 3.97 14.63 11.14
CA THR A 76 3.48 14.93 9.78
C THR A 76 4.62 15.02 8.77
N ASP A 77 5.72 14.30 8.98
CA ASP A 77 6.95 14.45 8.21
C ASP A 77 6.75 14.09 6.72
N ILE A 78 6.02 13.02 6.42
CA ILE A 78 5.66 12.56 5.06
C ILE A 78 4.65 13.53 4.45
N SER A 79 3.58 13.84 5.19
CA SER A 79 2.51 14.77 4.79
C SER A 79 3.03 16.18 4.47
N ASP A 80 4.01 16.67 5.24
CA ASP A 80 4.63 17.97 5.01
C ASP A 80 5.73 17.92 3.94
N ALA A 81 6.48 16.83 3.81
CA ALA A 81 7.38 16.64 2.66
C ALA A 81 6.62 16.63 1.34
N ARG A 82 5.48 15.93 1.26
CA ARG A 82 4.53 15.99 0.13
C ARG A 82 4.05 17.42 -0.12
N SER A 83 3.57 18.09 0.93
CA SER A 83 3.08 19.48 0.85
C SER A 83 4.16 20.50 0.44
N ARG A 84 5.45 20.19 0.69
CA ARG A 84 6.59 20.98 0.21
C ARG A 84 6.91 20.66 -1.26
N ALA A 85 7.00 19.38 -1.62
CA ALA A 85 7.25 18.93 -3.00
C ALA A 85 6.21 19.52 -3.97
N GLU A 86 4.92 19.47 -3.64
CA GLU A 86 3.84 20.04 -4.47
C GLU A 86 3.95 21.55 -4.73
N LYS A 87 4.72 22.28 -3.91
CA LYS A 87 4.96 23.73 -4.07
C LYS A 87 6.24 24.03 -4.87
N MET A 88 7.07 23.03 -5.17
CA MET A 88 8.30 23.22 -5.93
C MET A 88 7.99 23.33 -7.44
N PRO A 89 8.42 24.39 -8.14
CA PRO A 89 8.14 24.56 -9.57
C PRO A 89 8.68 23.41 -10.45
N SER A 90 9.82 22.83 -10.07
CA SER A 90 10.42 21.67 -10.73
C SER A 90 9.54 20.42 -10.61
N TYR A 91 9.05 20.10 -9.41
CA TYR A 91 8.09 19.02 -9.20
C TYR A 91 6.81 19.25 -10.02
N GLN A 92 6.24 20.45 -10.00
CA GLN A 92 5.02 20.78 -10.75
C GLN A 92 5.21 20.57 -12.25
N ARG A 93 6.36 20.99 -12.81
CA ARG A 93 6.73 20.78 -14.22
C ARG A 93 6.84 19.29 -14.57
N ILE A 94 7.64 18.53 -13.81
CA ILE A 94 7.79 17.08 -14.00
C ILE A 94 6.43 16.38 -13.91
N HIS A 95 5.65 16.66 -12.85
CA HIS A 95 4.40 15.95 -12.60
C HIS A 95 3.34 16.26 -13.67
N SER A 96 3.25 17.50 -14.14
CA SER A 96 2.38 17.89 -15.26
C SER A 96 2.76 17.17 -16.55
N GLN A 97 4.06 17.06 -16.86
CA GLN A 97 4.56 16.32 -18.01
C GLN A 97 4.19 14.83 -17.91
N LEU A 98 4.44 14.19 -16.77
CA LEU A 98 4.11 12.78 -16.56
C LEU A 98 2.60 12.49 -16.63
N LEU A 99 1.76 13.36 -16.04
CA LEU A 99 0.30 13.24 -16.11
C LEU A 99 -0.25 13.41 -17.54
N THR A 100 0.46 14.12 -18.41
CA THR A 100 0.10 14.35 -19.82
C THR A 100 0.82 13.41 -20.80
N GLY A 101 1.52 12.38 -20.30
CA GLY A 101 2.22 11.38 -21.12
C GLY A 101 3.52 11.88 -21.78
N GLN A 102 4.05 13.02 -21.33
CA GLN A 102 5.31 13.57 -21.79
C GLN A 102 6.49 13.00 -20.97
N ILE A 103 7.67 12.96 -21.58
CA ILE A 103 8.92 12.77 -20.85
C ILE A 103 9.26 14.09 -20.15
N PRO A 104 9.66 14.10 -18.87
CA PRO A 104 10.06 15.33 -18.18
C PRO A 104 11.34 15.97 -18.74
N ASP A 105 11.51 17.26 -18.51
CA ASP A 105 12.79 17.92 -18.78
C ASP A 105 13.87 17.49 -17.77
N LEU A 106 15.10 17.25 -18.25
CA LEU A 106 16.20 16.73 -17.43
C LEU A 106 16.61 17.67 -16.27
N GLU A 107 16.61 18.99 -16.48
CA GLU A 107 17.07 19.95 -15.44
C GLU A 107 16.18 19.93 -14.18
N PRO A 108 14.84 20.01 -14.26
CA PRO A 108 13.97 19.70 -13.12
C PRO A 108 14.24 18.34 -12.45
N VAL A 109 14.50 17.30 -13.25
CA VAL A 109 14.72 15.93 -12.74
C VAL A 109 16.04 15.84 -11.95
N LYS A 110 17.10 16.55 -12.38
CA LYS A 110 18.36 16.67 -11.64
C LYS A 110 18.19 17.28 -10.25
N GLU A 111 17.25 18.21 -10.06
CA GLU A 111 17.01 18.81 -8.74
C GLU A 111 16.62 17.76 -7.69
N PHE A 112 15.85 16.74 -8.07
CA PHE A 112 15.44 15.64 -7.19
C PHE A 112 16.46 14.51 -7.13
N TYR A 113 17.01 14.07 -8.27
CA TYR A 113 17.74 12.80 -8.37
C TYR A 113 19.25 12.93 -8.66
N GLY A 114 19.76 14.16 -8.90
CA GLY A 114 21.19 14.42 -9.07
C GLY A 114 21.83 13.61 -10.21
N GLU A 115 22.94 12.96 -9.90
CA GLU A 115 23.67 12.01 -10.74
C GLU A 115 22.79 10.86 -11.26
N TYR A 116 21.79 10.42 -10.49
CA TYR A 116 20.86 9.35 -10.88
C TYR A 116 19.67 9.84 -11.75
N SER A 117 19.67 11.10 -12.18
CA SER A 117 18.63 11.65 -13.05
C SER A 117 18.45 10.85 -14.35
N GLY A 118 19.52 10.28 -14.92
CA GLY A 118 19.43 9.39 -16.09
C GLY A 118 18.63 8.11 -15.81
N PHE A 119 18.77 7.51 -14.62
CA PHE A 119 17.97 6.36 -14.21
C PHE A 119 16.50 6.75 -14.00
N ALA A 120 16.22 7.86 -13.30
CA ALA A 120 14.85 8.34 -13.11
C ALA A 120 14.12 8.61 -14.45
N MET A 121 14.82 9.20 -15.43
CA MET A 121 14.32 9.37 -16.79
C MET A 121 13.99 8.03 -17.45
N SER A 122 14.90 7.04 -17.39
CA SER A 122 14.67 5.69 -17.90
C SER A 122 13.45 5.01 -17.28
N VAL A 123 13.22 5.19 -15.96
CA VAL A 123 12.02 4.70 -15.27
C VAL A 123 10.76 5.33 -15.87
N PHE A 124 10.70 6.66 -15.96
CA PHE A 124 9.55 7.38 -16.52
C PHE A 124 9.27 7.00 -17.98
N GLU A 125 10.33 6.87 -18.79
CA GLU A 125 10.26 6.49 -20.20
C GLU A 125 9.72 5.08 -20.40
N ASN A 126 10.21 4.09 -19.65
CA ASN A 126 9.73 2.72 -19.73
C ASN A 126 8.29 2.59 -19.20
N PHE A 127 7.96 3.24 -18.09
CA PHE A 127 6.61 3.21 -17.53
C PHE A 127 5.58 3.80 -18.51
N ARG A 128 5.96 4.83 -19.27
CA ARG A 128 5.16 5.33 -20.39
C ARG A 128 5.13 4.37 -21.59
N LYS A 129 6.29 3.85 -22.02
CA LYS A 129 6.44 2.96 -23.18
C LYS A 129 5.51 1.74 -23.09
N TYR A 130 5.42 1.14 -21.91
CA TYR A 130 4.59 -0.05 -21.65
C TYR A 130 3.17 0.30 -21.13
N GLY A 131 2.75 1.56 -21.22
CA GLY A 131 1.39 1.99 -20.91
C GLY A 131 0.96 1.68 -19.46
N LEU A 132 1.82 1.95 -18.48
CA LEU A 132 1.55 1.60 -17.09
C LEU A 132 0.67 2.65 -16.38
N TYR A 133 -0.46 2.17 -15.85
CA TYR A 133 -1.43 2.97 -15.09
C TYR A 133 -1.78 2.30 -13.75
N ARG A 134 -1.95 3.11 -12.72
CA ARG A 134 -2.50 2.69 -11.41
C ARG A 134 -4.00 2.45 -11.54
N LYS A 135 -4.58 1.69 -10.60
CA LYS A 135 -6.03 1.36 -10.57
C LYS A 135 -6.97 2.59 -10.53
N CYS A 136 -6.47 3.75 -10.12
CA CYS A 136 -7.19 5.03 -10.13
C CYS A 136 -7.11 5.78 -11.49
N GLY A 137 -6.49 5.20 -12.52
CA GLY A 137 -6.36 5.77 -13.87
C GLY A 137 -5.15 6.70 -14.07
N LEU A 138 -4.38 7.01 -13.03
CA LEU A 138 -3.18 7.84 -13.13
C LEU A 138 -1.98 7.04 -13.69
N PRO A 139 -1.11 7.64 -14.53
CA PRO A 139 0.12 6.99 -14.99
C PRO A 139 1.01 6.53 -13.83
N SER A 140 1.55 5.31 -13.88
CA SER A 140 2.47 4.81 -12.85
C SER A 140 3.73 5.68 -12.74
N ALA A 141 4.20 6.26 -13.85
CA ALA A 141 5.34 7.18 -13.86
C ALA A 141 5.10 8.41 -12.96
N ALA A 142 3.87 8.94 -12.96
CA ALA A 142 3.48 10.05 -12.10
C ALA A 142 3.50 9.64 -10.62
N HIS A 143 3.07 8.42 -10.28
CA HIS A 143 3.14 7.88 -8.91
C HIS A 143 4.58 7.73 -8.42
N VAL A 144 5.46 7.03 -9.15
CA VAL A 144 6.85 6.83 -8.70
C VAL A 144 7.62 8.15 -8.57
N ASN A 145 7.30 9.18 -9.37
CA ASN A 145 7.83 10.53 -9.16
C ASN A 145 7.37 11.17 -7.84
N ARG A 146 6.16 10.91 -7.34
CA ARG A 146 5.72 11.42 -6.03
C ARG A 146 6.49 10.75 -4.90
N VAL A 147 6.66 9.43 -4.96
CA VAL A 147 7.43 8.66 -3.98
C VAL A 147 8.90 9.12 -3.97
N GLY A 148 9.51 9.29 -5.15
CA GLY A 148 10.85 9.86 -5.32
C GLY A 148 11.01 11.29 -4.79
N ALA A 149 10.09 12.19 -5.13
CA ALA A 149 10.13 13.57 -4.67
C ALA A 149 9.91 13.71 -3.15
N ILE A 150 9.01 12.91 -2.56
CA ILE A 150 8.84 12.84 -1.10
C ILE A 150 10.14 12.38 -0.44
N SER A 151 10.78 11.31 -0.95
CA SER A 151 12.09 10.83 -0.47
C SER A 151 13.17 11.91 -0.53
N SER A 152 13.23 12.71 -1.60
CA SER A 152 14.19 13.82 -1.71
C SER A 152 13.90 14.99 -0.78
N VAL A 153 12.63 15.30 -0.50
CA VAL A 153 12.23 16.50 0.25
C VAL A 153 12.13 16.23 1.76
N ILE A 154 11.85 15.00 2.17
CA ILE A 154 11.84 14.59 3.58
C ILE A 154 13.25 14.43 4.13
N ASN A 155 14.22 14.07 3.29
CA ASN A 155 15.61 13.81 3.65
C ASN A 155 16.59 14.87 3.13
N ILE A 156 16.14 16.03 2.64
CA ILE A 156 16.92 16.97 1.80
C ILE A 156 18.34 17.35 2.28
N ASN A 157 18.61 17.27 3.58
CA ASN A 157 19.91 17.59 4.19
C ASN A 157 20.79 16.35 4.47
N ASP A 158 20.30 15.15 4.20
CA ASP A 158 20.96 13.88 4.55
C ASP A 158 21.94 13.43 3.44
N PRO A 159 23.12 12.90 3.79
CA PRO A 159 24.00 12.24 2.84
C PRO A 159 23.29 11.09 2.10
N GLY A 160 23.56 10.94 0.81
CA GLY A 160 22.94 9.89 -0.02
C GLY A 160 21.48 10.14 -0.42
N THR A 161 20.90 11.31 -0.12
CA THR A 161 19.51 11.64 -0.50
C THR A 161 19.19 11.39 -1.98
N LYS A 162 20.12 11.66 -2.89
CA LYS A 162 19.93 11.42 -4.33
C LYS A 162 19.79 9.94 -4.68
N LEU A 163 20.59 9.08 -4.04
CA LEU A 163 20.48 7.62 -4.13
C LEU A 163 19.12 7.14 -3.59
N TYR A 164 18.72 7.53 -2.37
CA TYR A 164 17.43 7.11 -1.80
C TYR A 164 16.22 7.66 -2.57
N SER A 165 16.36 8.80 -3.25
CA SER A 165 15.32 9.35 -4.13
C SER A 165 15.22 8.58 -5.45
N ALA A 166 16.35 8.14 -6.01
CA ALA A 166 16.39 7.31 -7.20
C ALA A 166 15.88 5.89 -6.94
N VAL A 167 16.29 5.26 -5.83
CA VAL A 167 15.72 3.99 -5.35
C VAL A 167 14.21 4.11 -5.14
N ALA A 168 13.73 5.23 -4.59
CA ALA A 168 12.30 5.52 -4.44
C ALA A 168 11.55 5.71 -5.76
N VAL A 169 12.20 6.17 -6.85
CA VAL A 169 11.61 6.13 -8.20
C VAL A 169 11.61 4.70 -8.77
N GLY A 170 12.65 3.91 -8.48
CA GLY A 170 12.80 2.53 -8.96
C GLY A 170 11.99 1.47 -8.19
N HIS A 171 11.23 1.82 -7.15
CA HIS A 171 10.71 0.83 -6.19
C HIS A 171 9.79 -0.24 -6.79
N ASP A 172 8.87 0.13 -7.68
CA ASP A 172 7.97 -0.80 -8.40
C ASP A 172 8.60 -1.28 -9.73
N PHE A 173 9.80 -0.83 -10.11
CA PHE A 173 10.32 -0.93 -11.49
C PHE A 173 10.50 -2.37 -11.99
N ILE A 174 10.99 -3.27 -11.14
CA ILE A 174 11.15 -4.69 -11.51
C ILE A 174 9.77 -5.38 -11.60
N GLU A 175 8.93 -5.20 -10.57
CA GLU A 175 7.59 -5.81 -10.49
C GLU A 175 6.72 -5.45 -11.71
N ASP A 176 6.74 -4.17 -12.10
CA ASP A 176 5.84 -3.64 -13.12
C ASP A 176 6.32 -3.90 -14.56
N LEU A 177 7.61 -4.20 -14.78
CA LEU A 177 8.22 -4.31 -16.11
C LEU A 177 8.87 -5.65 -16.49
N LEU A 178 9.33 -6.47 -15.55
CA LEU A 178 10.13 -7.67 -15.87
C LEU A 178 9.48 -8.55 -16.95
N TYR A 179 8.18 -8.81 -16.80
CA TYR A 179 7.34 -9.59 -17.72
C TYR A 179 6.54 -8.73 -18.71
N LYS A 180 7.02 -7.53 -19.05
CA LYS A 180 6.46 -6.64 -20.09
C LYS A 180 7.55 -6.10 -21.00
N ALA A 181 8.75 -5.91 -20.45
CA ALA A 181 9.91 -5.44 -21.17
C ALA A 181 10.43 -6.50 -22.15
N VAL A 182 10.78 -6.04 -23.34
CA VAL A 182 11.43 -6.84 -24.38
C VAL A 182 12.80 -6.26 -24.72
N ASP A 183 13.72 -7.12 -25.15
CA ASP A 183 15.01 -6.74 -25.69
C ASP A 183 14.91 -6.17 -27.12
N GLU A 184 16.05 -5.83 -27.72
CA GLU A 184 16.15 -5.27 -29.07
C GLU A 184 15.74 -6.26 -30.19
N HIS A 185 15.57 -7.53 -29.86
CA HIS A 185 15.06 -8.57 -30.74
C HIS A 185 13.58 -8.93 -30.46
N GLY A 186 12.94 -8.22 -29.52
CA GLY A 186 11.55 -8.46 -29.13
C GLY A 186 11.34 -9.63 -28.18
N ARG A 187 12.40 -10.22 -27.60
CA ARG A 187 12.27 -11.31 -26.61
C ARG A 187 11.99 -10.75 -25.22
N PRO A 188 11.05 -11.30 -24.44
CA PRO A 188 10.78 -10.85 -23.08
C PRO A 188 11.98 -11.06 -22.14
N TYR A 189 12.03 -10.30 -21.06
CA TYR A 189 13.01 -10.52 -19.98
C TYR A 189 12.56 -11.63 -19.02
N ASP A 190 11.30 -11.62 -18.59
CA ASP A 190 10.65 -12.68 -17.79
C ASP A 190 11.43 -13.14 -16.55
N PHE A 191 11.06 -14.28 -15.97
CA PHE A 191 11.70 -14.80 -14.76
C PHE A 191 13.15 -15.27 -15.01
N ALA A 192 13.42 -15.88 -16.16
CA ALA A 192 14.71 -16.52 -16.44
C ALA A 192 15.82 -15.51 -16.75
N ARG A 193 15.48 -14.29 -17.22
CA ARG A 193 16.45 -13.22 -17.49
C ARG A 193 16.31 -12.07 -16.48
N TYR A 194 15.89 -12.38 -15.24
CA TYR A 194 15.82 -11.43 -14.12
C TYR A 194 17.15 -10.67 -13.93
N ASP A 195 18.28 -11.38 -13.88
CA ASP A 195 19.58 -10.74 -13.67
C ASP A 195 19.99 -9.87 -14.87
N GLU A 196 19.73 -10.32 -16.11
CA GLU A 196 19.95 -9.48 -17.32
C GLU A 196 19.11 -8.20 -17.29
N PHE A 197 17.86 -8.27 -16.82
CA PHE A 197 16.99 -7.10 -16.66
C PHE A 197 17.56 -6.13 -15.63
N VAL A 198 17.95 -6.63 -14.45
CA VAL A 198 18.53 -5.82 -13.37
C VAL A 198 19.83 -5.17 -13.84
N GLU A 199 20.73 -5.93 -14.44
CA GLU A 199 22.03 -5.42 -14.90
C GLU A 199 21.90 -4.34 -15.97
N LYS A 200 20.98 -4.53 -16.92
CA LYS A 200 20.77 -3.61 -18.06
C LYS A 200 20.08 -2.31 -17.67
N PHE A 201 19.06 -2.35 -16.80
CA PHE A 201 18.21 -1.19 -16.54
C PHE A 201 18.53 -0.48 -15.22
N ILE A 202 19.22 -1.11 -14.27
CA ILE A 202 19.46 -0.56 -12.93
C ILE A 202 20.97 -0.36 -12.71
N PRO A 203 21.44 0.89 -12.49
CA PRO A 203 22.81 1.20 -12.09
C PRO A 203 23.22 0.44 -10.83
N GLU A 204 24.47 -0.02 -10.77
CA GLU A 204 24.99 -0.92 -9.73
C GLU A 204 24.73 -0.40 -8.31
N GLU A 205 24.93 0.89 -8.10
CA GLU A 205 24.74 1.60 -6.83
C GLU A 205 23.28 1.65 -6.35
N LEU A 206 22.32 1.42 -7.25
CA LEU A 206 20.89 1.39 -6.96
C LEU A 206 20.34 -0.05 -6.81
N ARG A 207 21.09 -1.06 -7.27
CA ARG A 207 20.61 -2.45 -7.33
C ARG A 207 20.21 -2.99 -5.97
N GLU A 208 21.01 -2.76 -4.92
CA GLU A 208 20.68 -3.23 -3.55
C GLU A 208 19.35 -2.64 -3.05
N GLY A 209 19.18 -1.33 -3.11
CA GLY A 209 17.97 -0.66 -2.60
C GLY A 209 16.70 -1.07 -3.35
N ILE A 210 16.77 -1.18 -4.68
CA ILE A 210 15.62 -1.62 -5.49
C ILE A 210 15.36 -3.12 -5.28
N SER A 211 16.43 -3.93 -5.16
CA SER A 211 16.37 -5.35 -4.80
C SER A 211 15.67 -5.58 -3.46
N ILE A 212 15.98 -4.78 -2.43
CA ILE A 212 15.34 -4.86 -1.10
C ILE A 212 13.86 -4.48 -1.19
N LEU A 213 13.52 -3.45 -1.98
CA LEU A 213 12.13 -2.99 -2.15
C LEU A 213 11.27 -3.92 -3.00
N THR A 214 11.86 -4.73 -3.88
CA THR A 214 11.13 -5.58 -4.84
C THR A 214 10.42 -6.74 -4.15
N ASN A 215 9.10 -6.82 -4.34
CA ASN A 215 8.26 -7.92 -3.91
C ASN A 215 8.45 -9.16 -4.82
N ARG A 216 9.56 -9.87 -4.59
CA ARG A 216 9.89 -11.14 -5.28
C ARG A 216 8.77 -12.17 -5.24
N TYR A 217 7.92 -12.15 -4.22
CA TYR A 217 6.81 -13.08 -4.12
C TYR A 217 5.76 -12.88 -5.23
N ASP A 218 5.48 -11.65 -5.67
CA ASP A 218 4.57 -11.45 -6.80
C ASP A 218 5.24 -11.88 -8.13
N ILE A 219 6.55 -11.66 -8.26
CA ILE A 219 7.36 -12.17 -9.38
C ILE A 219 7.30 -13.70 -9.46
N ILE A 220 7.52 -14.41 -8.35
CA ILE A 220 7.45 -15.88 -8.27
C ILE A 220 6.03 -16.39 -8.56
N ILE A 221 5.02 -15.81 -7.91
CA ILE A 221 3.63 -16.23 -8.10
C ILE A 221 3.21 -16.00 -9.55
N ARG A 222 3.66 -14.91 -10.19
CA ARG A 222 3.41 -14.68 -11.61
C ARG A 222 4.06 -15.75 -12.51
N TYR A 223 5.33 -16.09 -12.29
CA TYR A 223 5.99 -17.19 -13.00
C TYR A 223 5.21 -18.50 -12.86
N VAL A 224 4.80 -18.84 -11.63
CA VAL A 224 4.02 -20.04 -11.34
C VAL A 224 2.68 -20.06 -12.08
N ILE A 225 1.98 -18.93 -12.17
CA ILE A 225 0.73 -18.86 -12.94
C ILE A 225 0.99 -19.03 -14.44
N GLU A 226 1.99 -18.35 -15.01
CA GLU A 226 2.33 -18.46 -16.43
C GLU A 226 2.73 -19.92 -16.79
N PHE A 227 3.51 -20.59 -15.94
CA PHE A 227 3.85 -22.02 -16.06
C PHE A 227 2.64 -22.97 -15.95
N LEU A 228 1.72 -22.73 -15.02
CA LEU A 228 0.52 -23.56 -14.85
C LEU A 228 -0.46 -23.38 -16.02
N ASP A 229 -0.59 -22.17 -16.55
CA ASP A 229 -1.38 -21.87 -17.75
C ASP A 229 -0.80 -22.59 -18.99
N GLU A 230 0.53 -22.62 -19.15
CA GLU A 230 1.21 -23.39 -20.21
C GLU A 230 0.97 -24.91 -20.10
N LEU A 231 0.88 -25.45 -18.88
CA LEU A 231 0.53 -26.85 -18.63
C LEU A 231 -0.99 -27.13 -18.72
N GLY A 232 -1.83 -26.11 -18.90
CA GLY A 232 -3.28 -26.23 -18.89
C GLY A 232 -3.85 -26.65 -17.52
N MET A 233 -3.14 -26.37 -16.43
CA MET A 233 -3.51 -26.72 -15.06
C MET A 233 -4.37 -25.62 -14.41
N GLY A 234 -5.37 -26.02 -13.61
CA GLY A 234 -6.17 -25.06 -12.86
C GLY A 234 -5.37 -24.35 -11.75
N ILE A 235 -5.66 -23.08 -11.49
CA ILE A 235 -4.98 -22.28 -10.46
C ILE A 235 -5.62 -22.53 -9.09
N HIS A 236 -4.96 -23.31 -8.23
CA HIS A 236 -5.36 -23.60 -6.85
C HIS A 236 -4.12 -23.88 -5.97
N PRO A 237 -4.20 -23.93 -4.63
CA PRO A 237 -3.03 -24.08 -3.77
C PRO A 237 -2.16 -25.30 -4.13
N GLY A 238 -2.78 -26.46 -4.41
CA GLY A 238 -2.05 -27.69 -4.77
C GLY A 238 -1.26 -27.61 -6.08
N SER A 239 -1.77 -26.94 -7.12
CA SER A 239 -1.03 -26.75 -8.38
C SER A 239 0.08 -25.72 -8.24
N ILE A 240 -0.15 -24.66 -7.45
CA ILE A 240 0.86 -23.66 -7.10
C ILE A 240 2.00 -24.30 -6.30
N ILE A 241 1.69 -25.20 -5.34
CA ILE A 241 2.67 -26.00 -4.59
C ILE A 241 3.52 -26.84 -5.55
N TYR A 242 2.89 -27.60 -6.45
CA TYR A 242 3.60 -28.42 -7.45
C TYR A 242 4.58 -27.61 -8.31
N ALA A 243 4.15 -26.44 -8.80
CA ALA A 243 5.00 -25.56 -9.60
C ALA A 243 6.16 -24.95 -8.78
N LEU A 244 5.93 -24.59 -7.51
CA LEU A 244 6.98 -24.12 -6.59
C LEU A 244 7.99 -25.22 -6.27
N GLU A 245 7.56 -26.46 -6.07
CA GLU A 245 8.45 -27.61 -5.86
C GLU A 245 9.34 -27.85 -7.08
N GLY A 246 8.78 -27.77 -8.30
CA GLY A 246 9.54 -27.82 -9.55
C GLY A 246 10.60 -26.71 -9.65
N LEU A 247 10.20 -25.46 -9.38
CA LEU A 247 11.10 -24.29 -9.39
C LEU A 247 12.24 -24.40 -8.36
N ILE A 248 11.98 -25.00 -7.20
CA ILE A 248 13.01 -25.20 -6.15
C ILE A 248 14.00 -26.30 -6.53
N ALA A 249 13.55 -27.31 -7.29
CA ALA A 249 14.35 -28.46 -7.72
C ALA A 249 15.24 -28.18 -8.95
N ASP A 250 14.93 -27.16 -9.74
CA ASP A 250 15.78 -26.70 -10.85
C ASP A 250 17.06 -26.05 -10.32
N ASP A 251 18.25 -26.58 -10.65
CA ASP A 251 19.52 -26.10 -10.11
C ASP A 251 19.91 -24.67 -10.58
N GLU A 252 19.40 -24.18 -11.71
CA GLU A 252 19.86 -22.92 -12.33
C GLU A 252 19.40 -21.65 -11.58
N THR A 253 18.30 -21.69 -10.81
CA THR A 253 17.61 -20.50 -10.27
C THR A 253 18.11 -20.01 -8.88
N THR A 254 19.40 -19.74 -8.72
CA THR A 254 20.04 -19.54 -7.40
C THR A 254 19.46 -18.43 -6.50
N GLY A 255 19.26 -17.20 -7.02
CA GLY A 255 18.94 -16.02 -6.18
C GLY A 255 17.50 -15.94 -5.66
N ILE A 256 16.55 -16.61 -6.31
CA ILE A 256 15.11 -16.51 -5.99
C ILE A 256 14.60 -17.73 -5.19
N LYS A 257 15.33 -18.86 -5.20
CA LYS A 257 14.99 -20.11 -4.48
C LYS A 257 14.56 -19.93 -3.03
N GLU A 258 15.25 -19.11 -2.24
CA GLU A 258 14.89 -18.91 -0.82
C GLU A 258 13.51 -18.25 -0.65
N TYR A 259 13.15 -17.32 -1.55
CA TYR A 259 11.82 -16.71 -1.58
C TYR A 259 10.77 -17.71 -2.07
N ALA A 260 11.10 -18.59 -3.03
CA ALA A 260 10.21 -19.67 -3.47
C ALA A 260 9.95 -20.69 -2.33
N LYS A 261 10.97 -21.07 -1.55
CA LYS A 261 10.84 -21.93 -0.36
C LYS A 261 9.94 -21.28 0.70
N LYS A 262 10.11 -19.98 0.99
CA LYS A 262 9.23 -19.23 1.90
C LYS A 262 7.78 -19.18 1.40
N ALA A 263 7.58 -18.98 0.09
CA ALA A 263 6.25 -19.01 -0.52
C ALA A 263 5.58 -20.39 -0.38
N LEU A 264 6.31 -21.46 -0.71
CA LEU A 264 5.87 -22.85 -0.56
C LEU A 264 5.46 -23.16 0.88
N ALA A 265 6.28 -22.81 1.85
CA ALA A 265 6.00 -23.01 3.27
C ALA A 265 4.73 -22.28 3.73
N LEU A 266 4.50 -21.04 3.29
CA LEU A 266 3.26 -20.31 3.61
C LEU A 266 2.04 -20.97 2.96
N ILE A 267 2.09 -21.22 1.65
CA ILE A 267 0.94 -21.71 0.86
C ILE A 267 0.53 -23.11 1.32
N SER A 268 1.48 -23.93 1.76
CA SER A 268 1.22 -25.25 2.36
C SER A 268 0.44 -25.20 3.67
N THR A 269 0.28 -24.03 4.31
CA THR A 269 -0.55 -23.86 5.51
C THR A 269 -1.94 -23.28 5.22
N LEU A 270 -2.23 -22.93 3.96
CA LEU A 270 -3.55 -22.45 3.54
C LEU A 270 -4.53 -23.63 3.38
N PRO A 271 -5.81 -23.50 3.79
CA PRO A 271 -6.81 -24.55 3.58
C PRO A 271 -6.97 -24.92 2.10
N PRO A 272 -7.20 -26.18 1.69
CA PRO A 272 -7.30 -26.55 0.27
C PRO A 272 -8.38 -25.78 -0.52
N ASP A 273 -9.52 -25.52 0.14
CA ASP A 273 -10.64 -24.75 -0.42
C ASP A 273 -10.46 -23.23 -0.30
N ALA A 274 -9.39 -22.79 0.37
CA ALA A 274 -8.93 -21.43 0.39
C ALA A 274 -7.68 -21.33 -0.52
N SER A 275 -7.71 -20.57 -1.60
CA SER A 275 -8.20 -19.20 -1.60
C SER A 275 -8.22 -18.72 -3.06
N LYS A 276 -8.82 -17.57 -3.35
CA LYS A 276 -8.63 -16.96 -4.68
C LYS A 276 -7.16 -16.56 -4.82
N LEU A 277 -6.63 -16.51 -6.04
CA LEU A 277 -5.23 -16.11 -6.29
C LEU A 277 -4.84 -14.79 -5.60
N GLU A 278 -5.78 -13.84 -5.51
CA GLU A 278 -5.59 -12.56 -4.81
C GLU A 278 -5.39 -12.68 -3.30
N ASP A 279 -5.91 -13.72 -2.66
CA ASP A 279 -5.72 -14.02 -1.23
C ASP A 279 -4.34 -14.66 -0.99
N ILE A 280 -3.88 -15.52 -1.91
CA ILE A 280 -2.52 -16.10 -1.90
C ILE A 280 -1.49 -14.97 -2.05
N ARG A 281 -1.63 -14.12 -3.08
CA ARG A 281 -0.82 -12.90 -3.25
C ARG A 281 -0.86 -12.01 -2.02
N TRP A 282 -2.02 -11.89 -1.38
CA TRP A 282 -2.19 -11.07 -0.19
C TRP A 282 -1.47 -11.65 1.04
N ALA A 283 -1.53 -12.97 1.24
CA ALA A 283 -0.77 -13.67 2.28
C ALA A 283 0.75 -13.50 2.06
N CYS A 284 1.25 -13.77 0.86
CA CYS A 284 2.66 -13.55 0.53
C CYS A 284 3.10 -12.10 0.74
N TYR A 285 2.28 -11.11 0.37
CA TYR A 285 2.58 -9.70 0.59
C TYR A 285 2.69 -9.34 2.09
N LYS A 286 1.71 -9.76 2.91
CA LYS A 286 1.58 -9.30 4.30
C LYS A 286 2.38 -10.11 5.31
N ASP A 287 2.60 -11.41 5.06
CA ASP A 287 3.24 -12.33 6.00
C ASP A 287 4.70 -12.64 5.62
N LEU A 288 5.10 -12.41 4.36
CA LEU A 288 6.47 -12.62 3.87
C LEU A 288 7.13 -11.32 3.41
N TYR A 289 6.65 -10.67 2.34
CA TYR A 289 7.33 -9.51 1.74
C TYR A 289 7.60 -8.37 2.73
N LEU A 290 6.58 -7.91 3.46
CA LEU A 290 6.77 -6.80 4.42
C LEU A 290 7.68 -7.20 5.61
N ARG A 291 7.68 -8.48 5.99
CA ARG A 291 8.59 -9.00 7.02
C ARG A 291 10.02 -9.10 6.51
N ASP A 292 10.22 -9.66 5.32
CA ASP A 292 11.54 -9.74 4.68
C ASP A 292 12.14 -8.35 4.47
N LEU A 293 11.33 -7.37 4.03
CA LEU A 293 11.73 -5.97 3.92
C LEU A 293 12.14 -5.39 5.29
N ALA A 294 11.42 -5.71 6.37
CA ALA A 294 11.79 -5.33 7.74
C ALA A 294 13.09 -6.02 8.22
N GLU A 295 13.24 -7.31 7.96
CA GLU A 295 14.41 -8.12 8.37
C GLU A 295 15.68 -7.67 7.62
N LEU A 296 15.61 -7.51 6.29
CA LEU A 296 16.74 -7.09 5.46
C LEU A 296 17.22 -5.67 5.83
N THR A 297 16.30 -4.73 6.00
CA THR A 297 16.66 -3.34 6.37
C THR A 297 17.23 -3.23 7.77
N LYS A 298 16.74 -4.04 8.72
CA LYS A 298 17.29 -4.14 10.07
C LYS A 298 18.65 -4.83 10.09
N ALA A 299 18.87 -5.87 9.27
CA ALA A 299 20.14 -6.57 9.17
C ALA A 299 21.25 -5.71 8.56
N ALA A 300 20.91 -4.82 7.61
CA ALA A 300 21.82 -3.86 7.00
C ALA A 300 22.04 -2.57 7.84
N ASP A 301 21.38 -2.43 8.99
CA ASP A 301 21.25 -1.17 9.75
C ASP A 301 20.83 0.04 8.88
N ASN A 302 20.07 -0.24 7.81
CA ASN A 302 19.65 0.75 6.81
C ASN A 302 18.12 0.77 6.66
N PHE A 303 17.47 1.32 7.69
CA PHE A 303 16.02 1.50 7.74
C PHE A 303 15.46 2.43 6.62
N ARG A 304 16.30 3.17 5.89
CA ARG A 304 15.87 4.10 4.81
C ARG A 304 15.08 3.37 3.72
N PHE A 305 15.43 2.14 3.36
CA PHE A 305 14.65 1.39 2.36
C PHE A 305 13.27 0.99 2.92
N PHE A 306 13.14 0.73 4.22
CA PHE A 306 11.83 0.48 4.85
C PHE A 306 10.94 1.74 4.83
N GLU A 307 11.54 2.91 5.05
CA GLU A 307 10.85 4.20 4.98
C GLU A 307 10.36 4.54 3.57
N ILE A 308 11.10 4.20 2.51
CA ILE A 308 10.64 4.41 1.12
C ILE A 308 9.28 3.73 0.90
N LYS A 309 9.06 2.55 1.51
CA LYS A 309 7.75 1.88 1.41
C LYS A 309 6.64 2.62 2.17
N SER A 310 6.94 3.38 3.23
CA SER A 310 5.97 4.29 3.86
C SER A 310 5.52 5.41 2.90
N PHE A 311 6.42 5.91 2.04
CA PHE A 311 6.11 6.98 1.10
C PHE A 311 5.20 6.48 -0.03
N ASP A 312 5.46 5.28 -0.59
CA ASP A 312 4.54 4.59 -1.50
C ASP A 312 3.19 4.32 -0.83
N LEU A 313 3.19 3.72 0.36
CA LEU A 313 1.98 3.35 1.07
C LEU A 313 1.11 4.57 1.43
N SER A 314 1.68 5.70 1.84
CA SER A 314 0.93 6.96 2.03
C SER A 314 0.53 7.60 0.69
N ASP A 315 1.36 7.51 -0.37
CA ASP A 315 0.99 8.00 -1.71
C ASP A 315 -0.20 7.25 -2.33
N ASN A 316 -0.40 5.98 -1.98
CA ASN A 316 -1.60 5.21 -2.38
C ASN A 316 -2.92 5.73 -1.74
N GLY A 317 -2.85 6.74 -0.85
CA GLY A 317 -3.99 7.57 -0.46
C GLY A 317 -4.46 8.52 -1.56
N HIS A 318 -3.61 8.89 -2.52
CA HIS A 318 -4.00 9.72 -3.66
C HIS A 318 -4.95 8.97 -4.60
N GLY A 319 -6.12 9.56 -4.85
CA GLY A 319 -7.16 8.91 -5.64
C GLY A 319 -7.84 7.74 -4.92
N ILE A 320 -7.65 7.56 -3.60
CA ILE A 320 -8.37 6.52 -2.83
C ILE A 320 -9.90 6.66 -2.97
N GLY A 321 -10.39 7.89 -3.18
CA GLY A 321 -11.78 8.22 -3.47
C GLY A 321 -12.34 7.63 -4.77
N SER A 322 -11.51 7.27 -5.76
CA SER A 322 -11.94 6.59 -7.00
C SER A 322 -11.77 5.05 -6.95
N LEU A 323 -11.17 4.51 -5.89
CA LEU A 323 -11.02 3.07 -5.71
C LEU A 323 -12.32 2.42 -5.18
N SER A 324 -12.54 1.15 -5.53
CA SER A 324 -13.62 0.32 -4.97
C SER A 324 -13.41 0.04 -3.47
N MET A 325 -14.48 -0.33 -2.74
CA MET A 325 -14.40 -0.65 -1.31
C MET A 325 -13.30 -1.67 -0.98
N GLU A 326 -13.25 -2.78 -1.70
CA GLU A 326 -12.22 -3.82 -1.50
C GLU A 326 -10.80 -3.31 -1.72
N ALA A 327 -10.58 -2.44 -2.71
CA ALA A 327 -9.27 -1.84 -2.96
C ALA A 327 -8.87 -0.86 -1.84
N ARG A 328 -9.80 -0.11 -1.26
CA ARG A 328 -9.53 0.75 -0.08
C ARG A 328 -9.19 -0.08 1.16
N ILE A 329 -9.96 -1.14 1.43
CA ILE A 329 -9.69 -2.06 2.54
C ILE A 329 -8.30 -2.70 2.36
N LYS A 330 -7.97 -3.21 1.17
CA LYS A 330 -6.65 -3.80 0.88
C LYS A 330 -5.52 -2.77 1.07
N ASN A 331 -5.70 -1.51 0.66
CA ASN A 331 -4.70 -0.45 0.88
C ASN A 331 -4.49 -0.12 2.38
N LEU A 332 -5.57 0.02 3.16
CA LEU A 332 -5.46 0.26 4.61
C LEU A 332 -4.80 -0.92 5.34
N GLN A 333 -5.13 -2.15 4.95
CA GLN A 333 -4.50 -3.35 5.51
C GLN A 333 -3.02 -3.49 5.09
N LYS A 334 -2.62 -3.02 3.91
CA LYS A 334 -1.19 -2.93 3.51
C LYS A 334 -0.41 -2.00 4.43
N GLN A 335 -0.98 -0.83 4.72
CA GLN A 335 -0.40 0.15 5.64
C GLN A 335 -0.32 -0.40 7.08
N GLU A 336 -1.36 -1.09 7.57
CA GLU A 336 -1.36 -1.76 8.90
C GLU A 336 -0.23 -2.79 9.01
N ALA A 337 -0.12 -3.68 8.01
CA ALA A 337 0.90 -4.71 8.02
C ALA A 337 2.32 -4.10 8.03
N TRP A 338 2.56 -3.04 7.26
CA TRP A 338 3.87 -2.36 7.27
C TRP A 338 4.15 -1.69 8.62
N ALA A 339 3.18 -0.99 9.21
CA ALA A 339 3.34 -0.34 10.50
C ALA A 339 3.61 -1.36 11.61
N ARG A 340 2.91 -2.50 11.60
CA ARG A 340 3.09 -3.59 12.55
C ARG A 340 4.51 -4.17 12.52
N GLU A 341 5.05 -4.50 11.34
CA GLU A 341 6.43 -5.01 11.25
C GLU A 341 7.44 -3.90 11.65
N GLY A 342 7.18 -2.63 11.31
CA GLY A 342 8.00 -1.49 11.72
C GLY A 342 8.11 -1.31 13.24
N TYR A 343 7.01 -1.46 13.99
CA TYR A 343 7.04 -1.41 15.46
C TYR A 343 7.92 -2.51 16.10
N LEU A 344 8.22 -3.60 15.39
CA LEU A 344 9.13 -4.65 15.86
C LEU A 344 10.62 -4.28 15.73
N PHE A 345 10.95 -3.16 15.07
CA PHE A 345 12.33 -2.68 14.99
C PHE A 345 12.93 -2.41 16.36
N LYS A 346 12.18 -1.73 17.25
CA LYS A 346 12.64 -1.27 18.58
C LYS A 346 13.97 -0.49 18.49
N THR A 347 14.11 0.32 17.44
CA THR A 347 15.32 1.11 17.17
C THR A 347 15.26 2.47 17.87
N ALA A 348 16.43 3.00 18.23
CA ALA A 348 16.57 4.38 18.69
C ALA A 348 16.66 5.40 17.53
N TRP A 349 16.60 4.93 16.28
CA TRP A 349 16.66 5.81 15.11
C TRP A 349 15.33 6.54 14.90
N GLU A 350 15.29 7.81 15.33
CA GLU A 350 14.07 8.61 15.40
C GLU A 350 13.29 8.78 14.08
N PRO A 351 13.91 8.97 12.89
CA PRO A 351 13.16 9.19 11.65
C PRO A 351 12.17 8.07 11.31
N ILE A 352 12.58 6.79 11.40
CA ILE A 352 11.66 5.67 11.11
C ILE A 352 10.56 5.56 12.16
N ASN A 353 10.86 5.78 13.44
CA ASN A 353 9.86 5.73 14.51
C ASN A 353 8.75 6.76 14.27
N ARG A 354 9.13 7.99 13.89
CA ARG A 354 8.20 9.06 13.51
C ARG A 354 7.37 8.69 12.29
N ARG A 355 8.00 8.18 11.22
CA ARG A 355 7.34 7.79 9.96
C ARG A 355 6.42 6.58 10.14
N ILE A 356 6.70 5.69 11.11
CA ILE A 356 5.76 4.64 11.56
C ILE A 356 4.57 5.26 12.30
N MET A 357 4.79 6.15 13.28
CA MET A 357 3.71 6.81 14.03
C MET A 357 2.78 7.62 13.13
N GLU A 358 3.33 8.38 12.18
CA GLU A 358 2.56 9.16 11.20
C GLU A 358 1.63 8.26 10.39
N LEU A 359 2.19 7.25 9.71
CA LEU A 359 1.39 6.33 8.89
C LEU A 359 0.39 5.56 9.74
N ASN A 360 0.80 5.08 10.93
CA ASN A 360 -0.07 4.33 11.80
C ASN A 360 -1.33 5.12 12.19
N GLU A 361 -1.19 6.42 12.48
CA GLU A 361 -2.30 7.33 12.73
C GLU A 361 -3.08 7.69 11.46
N GLU A 362 -2.41 7.92 10.31
CA GLU A 362 -3.10 8.15 9.03
C GLU A 362 -4.09 7.00 8.73
N ILE A 363 -3.70 5.74 8.90
CA ILE A 363 -4.57 4.56 8.66
C ILE A 363 -5.87 4.65 9.48
N LEU A 364 -5.77 5.00 10.76
CA LEU A 364 -6.93 5.05 11.66
C LEU A 364 -7.88 6.18 11.24
N VAL A 365 -7.34 7.35 10.89
CA VAL A 365 -8.14 8.49 10.39
C VAL A 365 -8.80 8.18 9.05
N PHE A 366 -8.11 7.52 8.12
CA PHE A 366 -8.70 7.08 6.85
C PHE A 366 -9.77 6.00 7.06
N ALA A 367 -9.60 5.11 8.04
CA ALA A 367 -10.58 4.10 8.41
C ALA A 367 -11.85 4.73 9.03
N ASP A 368 -11.68 5.64 10.00
CA ASP A 368 -12.78 6.41 10.59
C ASP A 368 -13.53 7.23 9.50
N TYR A 369 -12.83 7.98 8.63
CA TYR A 369 -13.43 8.68 7.47
C TYR A 369 -14.26 7.72 6.60
N PHE A 370 -13.74 6.52 6.32
CA PHE A 370 -14.40 5.58 5.43
C PHE A 370 -15.66 4.94 6.02
N VAL A 371 -15.81 4.94 7.35
CA VAL A 371 -17.03 4.49 8.05
C VAL A 371 -17.98 5.66 8.30
N ILE A 372 -17.49 6.80 8.81
CA ILE A 372 -18.29 8.00 9.10
C ILE A 372 -18.99 8.52 7.84
N LYS A 373 -18.32 8.44 6.67
CA LYS A 373 -18.93 8.85 5.41
C LYS A 373 -20.26 8.14 5.14
N ASP A 374 -20.32 6.82 5.35
CA ASP A 374 -21.55 6.04 5.16
C ASP A 374 -22.58 6.35 6.25
N LEU A 375 -22.15 6.52 7.51
CA LEU A 375 -23.05 6.91 8.61
C LEU A 375 -23.75 8.26 8.36
N LEU A 376 -23.12 9.16 7.60
CA LEU A 376 -23.64 10.48 7.24
C LEU A 376 -24.55 10.49 6.00
N GLU A 377 -24.74 9.36 5.31
CA GLU A 377 -25.63 9.28 4.15
C GLU A 377 -27.10 9.39 4.56
N PHE A 378 -27.85 10.22 3.82
CA PHE A 378 -29.25 10.57 4.13
C PHE A 378 -30.27 9.82 3.27
N GLN A 379 -29.79 9.08 2.25
CA GLN A 379 -30.58 8.17 1.42
C GLN A 379 -30.13 6.74 1.70
N SER A 380 -31.01 5.76 1.55
CA SER A 380 -30.67 4.33 1.76
C SER A 380 -29.95 4.06 3.10
N VAL A 381 -30.42 4.68 4.20
CA VAL A 381 -29.76 4.65 5.52
C VAL A 381 -29.41 3.22 5.97
N GLN A 382 -30.28 2.23 5.72
CA GLN A 382 -29.99 0.83 6.06
C GLN A 382 -28.82 0.26 5.26
N ASP A 383 -28.77 0.48 3.93
CA ASP A 383 -27.70 -0.03 3.07
C ASP A 383 -26.33 0.54 3.49
N PHE A 384 -26.28 1.85 3.75
CA PHE A 384 -25.06 2.52 4.21
C PHE A 384 -24.70 2.17 5.65
N LEU A 385 -25.66 1.98 6.55
CA LEU A 385 -25.41 1.50 7.91
C LEU A 385 -24.81 0.08 7.91
N ILE A 386 -25.36 -0.83 7.12
CA ILE A 386 -24.82 -2.19 6.96
C ILE A 386 -23.43 -2.14 6.30
N SER A 387 -23.20 -1.25 5.33
CA SER A 387 -21.87 -1.00 4.75
C SER A 387 -20.87 -0.47 5.80
N ALA A 388 -21.26 0.48 6.65
CA ALA A 388 -20.46 1.00 7.76
C ALA A 388 -20.06 -0.11 8.75
N LEU A 389 -21.04 -0.92 9.17
CA LEU A 389 -20.84 -2.08 10.07
C LEU A 389 -19.94 -3.16 9.44
N TYR A 390 -20.09 -3.41 8.14
CA TYR A 390 -19.24 -4.32 7.38
C TYR A 390 -17.79 -3.82 7.31
N LYS A 391 -17.58 -2.52 7.08
CA LYS A 391 -16.25 -1.89 7.08
C LYS A 391 -15.56 -2.00 8.44
N ILE A 392 -16.26 -1.76 9.55
CA ILE A 392 -15.72 -1.96 10.91
C ILE A 392 -15.18 -3.39 11.07
N ARG A 393 -15.95 -4.40 10.67
CA ARG A 393 -15.53 -5.81 10.72
C ARG A 393 -14.34 -6.11 9.79
N ARG A 394 -14.33 -5.59 8.57
CA ARG A 394 -13.22 -5.80 7.60
C ARG A 394 -11.93 -5.08 7.98
N LEU A 395 -12.02 -4.04 8.81
CA LEU A 395 -10.90 -3.22 9.29
C LEU A 395 -10.58 -3.49 10.78
N GLU A 396 -10.94 -4.66 11.30
CA GLU A 396 -10.74 -5.03 12.71
C GLU A 396 -9.29 -4.83 13.18
N LYS A 397 -8.30 -5.23 12.38
CA LYS A 397 -6.86 -5.05 12.69
C LYS A 397 -6.39 -3.60 12.81
N ILE A 398 -7.22 -2.64 12.37
CA ILE A 398 -6.92 -1.21 12.40
C ILE A 398 -7.65 -0.55 13.56
N PHE A 399 -8.94 -0.86 13.72
CA PHE A 399 -9.78 -0.28 14.76
C PHE A 399 -9.50 -0.84 16.15
N TYR A 400 -8.85 -2.00 16.26
CA TYR A 400 -8.66 -2.68 17.53
C TYR A 400 -7.21 -3.06 17.80
N THR A 401 -6.84 -3.05 19.08
CA THR A 401 -5.67 -3.76 19.60
C THR A 401 -6.13 -5.00 20.36
N ASP A 402 -5.26 -6.02 20.40
CA ASP A 402 -5.42 -7.19 21.26
C ASP A 402 -5.25 -6.85 22.76
#